data_AF-A0A849Q0P1-F1
#
_entry.id   AF-A0A849Q0P1-F1
#
_cell.length_a   1.000
_cell.length_b   1.000
_cell.length_c   1.000
_cell.angle_alpha   90.00
_cell.angle_beta   90.00
_cell.angle_gamma   90.00
#
_symmetry.space_group_name_H-M   'P 1'
#
loop_
_entity.id
_entity.type
_entity.pdbx_description
1 polymer ?
#
loop_
_entity_poly.entity_id
_entity_poly.type
_entity_poly.pdbx_seq_one_letter_code
_entity_poly.pdbx_strand_id
1 'polypeptide(L)'
;MTSTRPPKLKPGQKFNRLTIISFHHSDKRWRKHYLCKCECGTERVIQGSLMASGNTKSCGCLSTEVRKSTRVSKNHTEITAIVLGYKRHARGRGFDFELTRTEVESIIKNKCHYCGCEPSNLKITKDSIDGGLYYNGIDRLNSKNNYTLDNVVPCCCFCNRAKNDKSKEYFLKWIKRVYDHQAMVEQWGTADEL
;
A
#
# COMPACT_ATOMS: atom_id res chain seq x y z
N MET A 1 9.74 56.03 -6.33
CA MET A 1 9.78 56.46 -4.91
C MET A 1 8.75 55.60 -4.19
N THR A 2 9.00 54.80 -3.16
CA THR A 2 10.09 54.66 -2.20
C THR A 2 10.31 53.16 -1.95
N SER A 3 11.57 52.73 -1.97
CA SER A 3 11.97 51.38 -1.55
C SER A 3 11.73 51.26 -0.04
N THR A 4 10.56 50.77 0.35
CA THR A 4 10.28 50.47 1.75
C THR A 4 11.04 49.20 2.10
N ARG A 5 12.25 49.36 2.66
CA ARG A 5 13.00 48.27 3.30
C ARG A 5 12.02 47.45 4.14
N PRO A 6 11.95 46.11 3.96
CA PRO A 6 11.07 45.29 4.79
C PRO A 6 11.42 45.51 6.26
N PRO A 7 10.40 45.63 7.14
CA PRO A 7 10.59 45.94 8.55
C PRO A 7 11.59 44.98 9.18
N LYS A 8 12.48 45.51 10.03
CA LYS A 8 13.52 44.74 10.72
C LYS A 8 12.85 43.68 11.59
N LEU A 9 13.03 42.41 11.24
CA LEU A 9 12.53 41.30 12.05
C LEU A 9 13.18 41.33 13.44
N LYS A 10 12.39 41.06 14.47
CA LYS A 10 12.77 41.14 15.89
C LYS A 10 12.82 39.75 16.52
N PRO A 11 13.73 39.52 17.49
CA PRO A 11 13.67 38.37 18.40
C PRO A 11 12.27 38.17 18.99
N GLY A 12 11.86 36.92 19.16
CA GLY A 12 10.55 36.53 19.68
C GLY A 12 9.43 36.48 18.63
N GLN A 13 9.62 37.05 17.44
CA GLN A 13 8.61 36.94 16.38
C GLN A 13 8.51 35.51 15.86
N LYS A 14 7.26 35.04 15.72
CA LYS A 14 6.93 33.70 15.22
C LYS A 14 6.40 33.77 13.79
N PHE A 15 6.90 32.88 12.94
CA PHE A 15 6.51 32.70 11.55
C PHE A 15 6.31 31.22 11.29
N ASN A 16 5.07 30.78 11.07
CA ASN A 16 4.75 29.35 11.01
C ASN A 16 5.33 28.63 12.24
N ARG A 17 6.19 27.61 12.04
CA ARG A 17 6.84 26.86 13.12
C ARG A 17 8.16 27.47 13.60
N LEU A 18 8.55 28.64 13.12
CA LEU A 18 9.86 29.24 13.37
C LEU A 18 9.73 30.45 14.28
N THR A 19 10.47 30.46 15.38
CA THR A 19 10.57 31.62 16.29
C THR A 19 11.97 32.22 16.17
N ILE A 20 12.07 33.52 15.94
CA ILE A 20 13.36 34.22 15.85
C ILE A 20 14.02 34.27 17.23
N ILE A 21 15.24 33.76 17.34
CA ILE A 21 16.09 33.92 18.53
C ILE A 21 16.90 35.20 18.41
N SER A 22 17.66 35.35 17.31
CA SER A 22 18.58 36.47 17.14
C SER A 22 18.92 36.73 15.67
N PHE A 23 19.47 37.91 15.38
CA PHE A 23 20.10 38.19 14.09
C PHE A 23 21.43 37.43 14.01
N HIS A 24 21.73 36.83 12.85
CA HIS A 24 22.92 36.02 12.65
C HIS A 24 23.95 36.70 11.73
N HIS A 25 23.66 36.90 10.45
CA HIS A 25 24.54 37.65 9.53
C HIS A 25 23.76 38.25 8.33
N SER A 26 24.43 39.11 7.57
CA SER A 26 24.01 39.51 6.23
C SER A 26 24.92 38.83 5.21
N ASP A 27 24.35 38.26 4.15
CA ASP A 27 25.14 37.62 3.10
C ASP A 27 25.76 38.65 2.11
N LYS A 28 26.52 38.17 1.12
CA LYS A 28 27.13 39.02 0.07
C LYS A 28 26.11 39.83 -0.75
N ARG A 29 24.83 39.44 -0.72
CA ARG A 29 23.72 40.12 -1.40
C ARG A 29 22.85 40.93 -0.42
N TRP A 30 23.36 41.20 0.79
CA TRP A 30 22.69 41.96 1.84
C TRP A 30 21.38 41.31 2.35
N ARG A 31 21.19 40.01 2.11
CA ARG A 31 20.05 39.26 2.65
C ARG A 31 20.32 38.96 4.11
N LYS A 32 19.35 39.25 4.98
CA LYS A 32 19.47 39.07 6.43
C LYS A 32 19.11 37.65 6.82
N HIS A 33 19.98 37.01 7.58
CA HIS A 33 19.81 35.70 8.16
C HIS A 33 19.63 35.81 9.67
N TYR A 34 18.72 34.99 10.21
CA TYR A 34 18.35 34.98 11.61
C TYR A 34 18.49 33.56 12.15
N LEU A 35 18.97 33.43 13.38
CA LEU A 35 18.90 32.17 14.11
C LEU A 35 17.45 31.99 14.57
N CYS A 36 16.82 30.90 14.17
CA CYS A 36 15.44 30.59 14.50
C CYS A 36 15.34 29.22 15.19
N LYS A 37 14.48 29.13 16.20
CA LYS A 37 14.08 27.87 16.84
C LYS A 37 12.80 27.36 16.22
N CYS A 38 12.81 26.13 15.73
CA CYS A 38 11.62 25.46 15.22
C CYS A 38 10.79 24.88 16.38
N GLU A 39 9.49 24.71 16.19
CA GLU A 39 8.60 24.02 17.15
C GLU A 39 9.05 22.58 17.44
N CYS A 40 9.74 21.91 16.50
CA CYS A 40 10.33 20.59 16.75
C CYS A 40 11.63 20.65 17.60
N GLY A 41 11.99 21.81 18.15
CA GLY A 41 13.16 22.03 18.99
C GLY A 41 14.47 22.33 18.24
N THR A 42 14.55 22.06 16.94
CA THR A 42 15.75 22.29 16.14
C THR A 42 15.97 23.78 15.85
N GLU A 43 17.20 24.25 16.06
CA GLU A 43 17.62 25.59 15.67
C GLU A 43 18.25 25.60 14.27
N ARG A 44 17.90 26.58 13.44
CA ARG A 44 18.48 26.78 12.10
C ARG A 44 18.62 28.25 11.76
N VAL A 45 19.66 28.57 10.99
CA VAL A 45 19.85 29.90 10.40
C VAL A 45 19.00 30.01 9.13
N ILE A 46 18.07 30.96 9.12
CA ILE A 46 17.07 31.11 8.05
C ILE A 46 17.07 32.54 7.52
N GLN A 47 16.93 32.67 6.20
CA GLN A 47 16.80 33.97 5.56
C GLN A 47 15.46 34.62 5.96
N GLY A 48 15.52 35.83 6.53
CA GLY A 48 14.38 36.52 7.10
C GLY A 48 13.23 36.72 6.12
N SER A 49 13.52 37.08 4.87
CA SER A 49 12.49 37.29 3.85
C SER A 49 11.78 35.99 3.44
N LEU A 50 12.46 34.83 3.43
CA LEU A 50 11.85 33.55 3.08
C LEU A 50 10.93 33.04 4.20
N MET A 51 11.30 33.32 5.44
CA MET A 51 10.45 33.04 6.61
C MET A 51 9.23 33.95 6.64
N ALA A 52 9.42 35.27 6.41
CA ALA A 52 8.34 36.25 6.40
C ALA A 52 7.34 36.03 5.24
N SER A 53 7.82 35.61 4.07
CA SER A 53 6.96 35.28 2.92
C SER A 53 6.30 33.91 3.01
N GLY A 54 6.63 33.10 4.02
CA GLY A 54 6.11 31.74 4.18
C GLY A 54 6.72 30.68 3.25
N ASN A 55 7.78 31.00 2.51
CA ASN A 55 8.55 30.03 1.72
C ASN A 55 9.30 29.03 2.62
N THR A 56 9.75 29.49 3.79
CA THR A 56 10.32 28.63 4.84
C THR A 56 9.37 28.57 6.03
N LYS A 57 8.67 27.45 6.17
CA LYS A 57 7.65 27.26 7.22
C LYS A 57 8.14 26.52 8.48
N SER A 58 9.27 25.84 8.37
CA SER A 58 9.89 25.05 9.46
C SER A 58 11.38 24.86 9.19
N CYS A 59 12.09 24.18 10.09
CA CYS A 59 13.47 23.76 9.87
C CYS A 59 13.63 22.66 8.79
N GLY A 60 12.52 22.14 8.25
CA GLY A 60 12.45 20.98 7.35
C GLY A 60 11.55 19.87 7.88
N CYS A 61 11.29 19.84 9.19
CA CYS A 61 10.46 18.81 9.84
C CYS A 61 9.05 18.71 9.25
N LEU A 62 8.42 19.83 8.88
CA LEU A 62 7.09 19.84 8.27
C LEU A 62 7.05 19.04 6.96
N SER A 63 8.09 19.14 6.12
CA SER A 63 8.17 18.38 4.88
C SER A 63 8.32 16.88 5.15
N THR A 64 9.14 16.52 6.14
CA THR A 64 9.33 15.12 6.56
C THR A 64 8.04 14.53 7.12
N GLU A 65 7.31 15.25 7.97
CA GLU A 65 6.03 14.84 8.53
C GLU A 65 4.99 14.61 7.43
N VAL A 66 4.84 15.59 6.52
CA VAL A 66 3.91 15.47 5.39
C VAL A 66 4.27 14.25 4.54
N ARG A 67 5.52 14.12 4.11
CA ARG A 67 5.99 12.96 3.32
C ARG A 67 5.72 11.63 4.02
N LYS A 68 5.91 11.56 5.34
CA LYS A 68 5.62 10.36 6.13
C LYS A 68 4.13 10.06 6.17
N SER A 69 3.28 11.08 6.36
CA SER A 69 1.83 10.94 6.42
C SER A 69 1.19 10.57 5.08
N THR A 70 1.77 11.04 3.97
CA THR A 70 1.30 10.74 2.61
C THR A 70 1.96 9.50 2.01
N ARG A 71 2.83 8.82 2.77
CA ARG A 71 3.52 7.63 2.28
C ARG A 71 2.52 6.51 2.10
N VAL A 72 2.27 6.16 0.86
CA VAL A 72 1.42 5.04 0.49
C VAL A 72 2.13 3.72 0.84
N SER A 73 1.38 2.72 1.30
CA SER A 73 1.92 1.39 1.62
C SER A 73 2.51 0.71 0.38
N LYS A 74 3.49 -0.19 0.60
CA LYS A 74 4.04 -1.02 -0.48
C LYS A 74 2.90 -1.81 -1.14
N ASN A 75 2.94 -1.91 -2.46
CA ASN A 75 1.97 -2.63 -3.30
C ASN A 75 0.53 -2.08 -3.26
N HIS A 76 0.34 -0.82 -2.84
CA HIS A 76 -0.99 -0.23 -2.74
C HIS A 76 -1.77 -0.24 -4.06
N THR A 77 -1.13 0.06 -5.17
CA THR A 77 -1.73 0.13 -6.51
C THR A 77 -2.20 -1.26 -6.98
N GLU A 78 -1.39 -2.28 -6.74
CA GLU A 78 -1.67 -3.68 -7.10
C GLU A 78 -2.87 -4.19 -6.29
N ILE A 79 -2.86 -3.99 -4.98
CA ILE A 79 -3.95 -4.39 -4.07
C ILE A 79 -5.24 -3.67 -4.48
N THR A 80 -5.17 -2.37 -4.77
CA THR A 80 -6.34 -1.61 -5.26
C THR A 80 -6.89 -2.20 -6.55
N ALA A 81 -6.02 -2.50 -7.52
CA ALA A 81 -6.45 -3.10 -8.78
C ALA A 81 -7.06 -4.50 -8.60
N ILE A 82 -6.58 -5.29 -7.63
CA ILE A 82 -7.16 -6.60 -7.27
C ILE A 82 -8.56 -6.42 -6.67
N VAL A 83 -8.70 -5.57 -5.65
CA VAL A 83 -9.99 -5.29 -4.97
C VAL A 83 -11.04 -4.79 -5.98
N LEU A 84 -10.68 -3.84 -6.84
CA LEU A 84 -11.59 -3.30 -7.85
C LEU A 84 -11.99 -4.36 -8.89
N GLY A 85 -11.08 -5.28 -9.23
CA GLY A 85 -11.38 -6.44 -10.06
C GLY A 85 -12.46 -7.31 -9.42
N TYR A 86 -12.25 -7.73 -8.17
CA TYR A 86 -13.22 -8.55 -7.43
C TYR A 86 -14.58 -7.88 -7.31
N LYS A 87 -14.64 -6.61 -6.90
CA LYS A 87 -15.91 -5.86 -6.79
C LYS A 87 -16.66 -5.82 -8.13
N ARG A 88 -15.94 -5.60 -9.23
CA ARG A 88 -16.53 -5.61 -10.59
C ARG A 88 -17.10 -6.99 -10.94
N HIS A 89 -16.35 -8.05 -10.69
CA HIS A 89 -16.78 -9.43 -10.99
C HIS A 89 -17.91 -9.91 -10.08
N ALA A 90 -17.94 -9.51 -8.81
CA ALA A 90 -19.05 -9.81 -7.89
C ALA A 90 -20.33 -9.14 -8.36
N ARG A 91 -20.29 -7.80 -8.59
CA ARG A 91 -21.41 -7.02 -9.10
C ARG A 91 -21.93 -7.57 -10.44
N GLY A 92 -21.04 -7.88 -11.38
CA GLY A 92 -21.42 -8.42 -12.69
C GLY A 92 -22.13 -9.78 -12.64
N ARG A 93 -22.04 -10.50 -11.50
CA ARG A 93 -22.68 -11.80 -11.28
C ARG A 93 -23.79 -11.74 -10.20
N GLY A 94 -24.12 -10.56 -9.69
CA GLY A 94 -25.15 -10.39 -8.66
C GLY A 94 -24.76 -10.85 -7.25
N PHE A 95 -23.46 -10.80 -6.91
CA PHE A 95 -22.98 -11.10 -5.56
C PHE A 95 -22.52 -9.84 -4.84
N ASP A 96 -22.80 -9.77 -3.54
CA ASP A 96 -22.26 -8.71 -2.68
C ASP A 96 -20.78 -8.95 -2.36
N PHE A 97 -20.06 -7.85 -2.19
CA PHE A 97 -18.65 -7.84 -1.82
C PHE A 97 -18.46 -7.07 -0.52
N GLU A 98 -18.50 -7.81 0.59
CA GLU A 98 -18.52 -7.27 1.95
C GLU A 98 -17.13 -7.20 2.57
N LEU A 99 -16.11 -7.75 1.91
CA LEU A 99 -14.73 -7.70 2.38
C LEU A 99 -14.16 -6.27 2.35
N THR A 100 -13.54 -5.88 3.46
CA THR A 100 -12.72 -4.69 3.57
C THR A 100 -11.40 -4.84 2.79
N ARG A 101 -10.73 -3.71 2.52
CA ARG A 101 -9.43 -3.72 1.85
C ARG A 101 -8.39 -4.52 2.64
N THR A 102 -8.35 -4.37 3.96
CA THR A 102 -7.39 -5.03 4.86
C THR A 102 -7.60 -6.52 4.91
N GLU A 103 -8.85 -6.99 4.90
CA GLU A 103 -9.17 -8.42 4.81
C GLU A 103 -8.71 -8.99 3.47
N VAL A 104 -9.00 -8.31 2.35
CA VAL A 104 -8.51 -8.74 1.04
C VAL A 104 -6.98 -8.83 1.04
N GLU A 105 -6.29 -7.81 1.54
CA GLU A 105 -4.83 -7.81 1.60
C GLU A 105 -4.28 -8.99 2.43
N SER A 106 -4.91 -9.30 3.56
CA SER A 106 -4.55 -10.46 4.38
C SER A 106 -4.78 -11.77 3.63
N ILE A 107 -5.95 -11.95 3.01
CA ILE A 107 -6.31 -13.17 2.30
C ILE A 107 -5.35 -13.41 1.13
N ILE A 108 -5.15 -12.44 0.24
CA ILE A 108 -4.39 -12.65 -1.00
C ILE A 108 -2.89 -12.92 -0.76
N LYS A 109 -2.37 -12.57 0.42
CA LYS A 109 -0.97 -12.84 0.82
C LYS A 109 -0.78 -14.22 1.44
N ASN A 110 -1.87 -14.93 1.76
CA ASN A 110 -1.78 -16.25 2.36
C ASN A 110 -1.60 -17.37 1.33
N LYS A 111 -1.10 -18.50 1.82
CA LYS A 111 -1.03 -19.76 1.08
C LYS A 111 -2.40 -20.21 0.60
N CYS A 112 -2.43 -20.91 -0.53
CA CYS A 112 -3.65 -21.51 -1.05
C CYS A 112 -4.26 -22.46 0.00
N HIS A 113 -5.53 -22.30 0.31
CA HIS A 113 -6.26 -23.13 1.28
C HIS A 113 -6.32 -24.60 0.88
N TYR A 114 -6.31 -24.90 -0.42
CA TYR A 114 -6.47 -26.26 -0.93
C TYR A 114 -5.14 -27.00 -1.09
N CYS A 115 -4.16 -26.40 -1.79
CA CYS A 115 -2.88 -27.07 -2.08
C CYS A 115 -1.71 -26.56 -1.24
N GLY A 116 -1.89 -25.51 -0.43
CA GLY A 116 -0.83 -24.96 0.41
C GLY A 116 0.25 -24.16 -0.33
N CYS A 117 0.14 -23.99 -1.66
CA CYS A 117 1.15 -23.25 -2.42
C CYS A 117 1.22 -21.78 -1.99
N GLU A 118 2.42 -21.21 -2.06
CA GLU A 118 2.64 -19.77 -1.88
C GLU A 118 1.88 -18.95 -2.93
N PRO A 119 1.63 -17.65 -2.66
CA PRO A 119 1.11 -16.71 -3.65
C PRO A 119 1.78 -16.82 -5.02
N SER A 120 1.03 -17.23 -6.05
CA SER A 120 1.59 -17.56 -7.36
C SER A 120 1.11 -16.70 -8.53
N ASN A 121 0.01 -15.95 -8.38
CA ASN A 121 -0.40 -14.99 -9.40
C ASN A 121 0.41 -13.71 -9.28
N LEU A 122 0.73 -13.05 -10.39
CA LEU A 122 1.45 -11.79 -10.39
C LEU A 122 0.54 -10.62 -10.79
N LYS A 123 0.56 -9.54 -10.01
CA LYS A 123 -0.10 -8.27 -10.33
C LYS A 123 0.95 -7.20 -10.58
N ILE A 124 0.96 -6.65 -11.79
CA ILE A 124 1.79 -5.53 -12.20
C ILE A 124 0.89 -4.35 -12.56
N THR A 125 1.28 -3.16 -12.13
CA THR A 125 0.73 -1.87 -12.51
C THR A 125 1.86 -0.95 -12.96
N LYS A 126 1.53 0.20 -13.56
CA LYS A 126 2.53 1.18 -14.01
C LYS A 126 3.43 1.70 -12.87
N ASP A 127 2.93 1.66 -11.63
CA ASP A 127 3.60 2.17 -10.43
C ASP A 127 4.20 1.02 -9.59
N SER A 128 4.21 -0.21 -10.12
CA SER A 128 4.81 -1.37 -9.43
C SER A 128 6.31 -1.17 -9.22
N ILE A 129 6.74 -1.51 -8.00
CA ILE A 129 8.15 -1.57 -7.61
C ILE A 129 8.54 -3.05 -7.48
N ASP A 130 9.80 -3.39 -7.75
CA ASP A 130 10.35 -4.76 -7.57
C ASP A 130 9.60 -5.87 -8.32
N GLY A 131 9.04 -5.58 -9.50
CA GLY A 131 8.36 -6.59 -10.33
C GLY A 131 6.90 -6.88 -9.97
N GLY A 132 6.31 -6.15 -9.02
CA GLY A 132 4.88 -6.22 -8.70
C GLY A 132 4.54 -7.04 -7.45
N LEU A 133 3.28 -7.46 -7.34
CA LEU A 133 2.76 -8.20 -6.20
C LEU A 133 2.42 -9.64 -6.59
N TYR A 134 3.12 -10.60 -5.97
CA TYR A 134 2.67 -11.99 -5.94
C TYR A 134 1.50 -12.15 -4.96
N TYR A 135 0.45 -12.81 -5.39
CA TYR A 135 -0.80 -12.97 -4.64
C TYR A 135 -1.51 -14.29 -4.99
N ASN A 136 -2.27 -14.84 -4.07
CA ASN A 136 -3.30 -15.83 -4.36
C ASN A 136 -4.65 -15.14 -4.56
N GLY A 137 -5.52 -15.77 -5.36
CA GLY A 137 -6.89 -15.31 -5.50
C GLY A 137 -7.73 -15.59 -4.26
N ILE A 138 -8.99 -15.18 -4.33
CA ILE A 138 -10.04 -15.42 -3.35
C ILE A 138 -11.06 -16.36 -3.98
N ASP A 139 -11.20 -17.56 -3.42
CA ASP A 139 -12.27 -18.51 -3.74
C ASP A 139 -13.39 -18.41 -2.72
N ARG A 140 -14.63 -18.66 -3.17
CA ARG A 140 -15.79 -18.77 -2.29
C ARG A 140 -16.02 -20.23 -1.95
N LEU A 141 -16.06 -20.57 -0.66
CA LEU A 141 -16.30 -21.93 -0.19
C LEU A 141 -17.64 -22.46 -0.70
N ASN A 142 -18.68 -21.65 -0.60
CA ASN A 142 -19.95 -21.85 -1.28
C ASN A 142 -20.13 -20.82 -2.39
N SER A 143 -20.09 -21.28 -3.64
CA SER A 143 -20.21 -20.46 -4.85
C SER A 143 -21.56 -19.77 -5.02
N LYS A 144 -22.58 -20.15 -4.24
CA LYS A 144 -23.91 -19.52 -4.22
C LYS A 144 -24.00 -18.32 -3.27
N ASN A 145 -23.06 -18.19 -2.34
CA ASN A 145 -23.08 -17.16 -1.31
C ASN A 145 -22.22 -15.93 -1.72
N ASN A 146 -22.39 -14.83 -0.99
CA ASN A 146 -21.65 -13.58 -1.17
C ASN A 146 -20.17 -13.68 -0.77
N TYR A 147 -19.40 -12.63 -1.07
CA TYR A 147 -18.02 -12.50 -0.59
C TYR A 147 -18.01 -11.93 0.83
N THR A 148 -18.18 -12.81 1.81
CA THR A 148 -18.10 -12.54 3.25
C THR A 148 -16.88 -13.22 3.84
N LEU A 149 -16.36 -12.76 4.98
CA LEU A 149 -15.12 -13.27 5.57
C LEU A 149 -15.19 -14.77 5.90
N ASP A 150 -16.36 -15.27 6.30
CA ASP A 150 -16.62 -16.68 6.64
C ASP A 150 -16.82 -17.59 5.41
N ASN A 151 -17.11 -17.01 4.24
CA ASN A 151 -17.36 -17.77 3.01
C ASN A 151 -16.19 -17.72 2.01
N VAL A 152 -15.06 -17.09 2.35
CA VAL A 152 -13.93 -16.94 1.42
C VAL A 152 -12.64 -17.54 1.97
N VAL A 153 -11.79 -18.01 1.05
CA VAL A 153 -10.46 -18.53 1.37
C VAL A 153 -9.42 -18.10 0.32
N PRO A 154 -8.13 -17.99 0.70
CA PRO A 154 -7.06 -17.82 -0.28
C PRO A 154 -6.98 -19.03 -1.20
N CYS A 155 -6.85 -18.81 -2.50
CA CYS A 155 -6.84 -19.89 -3.47
C CYS A 155 -6.01 -19.53 -4.71
N CYS A 156 -5.09 -20.41 -5.10
CA CYS A 156 -4.32 -20.24 -6.32
C CYS A 156 -5.22 -20.43 -7.56
N CYS A 157 -4.76 -19.95 -8.73
CA CYS A 157 -5.56 -20.00 -9.95
C CYS A 157 -5.90 -21.44 -10.39
N PHE A 158 -5.00 -22.40 -10.13
CA PHE A 158 -5.20 -23.81 -10.45
C PHE A 158 -6.33 -24.43 -9.62
N CYS A 159 -6.25 -24.35 -8.29
CA CYS A 159 -7.28 -24.89 -7.40
C CYS A 159 -8.63 -24.21 -7.62
N ASN A 160 -8.65 -22.87 -7.81
CA ASN A 160 -9.87 -22.13 -8.04
C ASN A 160 -10.57 -22.59 -9.33
N ARG A 161 -9.80 -22.80 -10.41
CA ARG A 161 -10.33 -23.30 -11.68
C ARG A 161 -10.79 -24.76 -11.58
N ALA A 162 -10.04 -25.61 -10.87
CA ALA A 162 -10.38 -27.02 -10.70
C ALA A 162 -11.66 -27.21 -9.87
N LYS A 163 -11.83 -26.42 -8.80
CA LYS A 163 -13.07 -26.41 -8.00
C LYS A 163 -14.24 -25.86 -8.80
N ASN A 164 -14.05 -24.75 -9.50
CA ASN A 164 -15.11 -24.07 -10.25
C ASN A 164 -16.33 -23.76 -9.34
N ASP A 165 -17.51 -24.19 -9.72
CA ASP A 165 -18.77 -24.00 -9.00
C ASP A 165 -19.10 -25.12 -8.00
N LYS A 166 -18.25 -26.15 -7.92
CA LYS A 166 -18.45 -27.31 -7.04
C LYS A 166 -18.33 -26.91 -5.58
N SER A 167 -19.03 -27.63 -4.70
CA SER A 167 -18.88 -27.44 -3.26
C SER A 167 -17.47 -27.84 -2.81
N LYS A 168 -17.03 -27.26 -1.70
CA LYS A 168 -15.77 -27.63 -1.04
C LYS A 168 -15.69 -29.13 -0.80
N GLU A 169 -16.75 -29.73 -0.27
CA GLU A 169 -16.79 -31.16 0.11
C GLU A 169 -16.65 -32.05 -1.12
N TYR A 170 -17.36 -31.71 -2.21
CA TYR A 170 -17.26 -32.46 -3.46
C TYR A 170 -15.85 -32.35 -4.04
N PHE A 171 -15.28 -31.14 -4.05
CA PHE A 171 -13.95 -30.89 -4.60
C PHE A 171 -12.87 -31.68 -3.85
N LEU A 172 -12.92 -31.71 -2.51
CA LEU A 172 -11.98 -32.48 -1.70
C LEU A 172 -12.13 -34.00 -1.92
N LYS A 173 -13.36 -34.52 -2.01
CA LYS A 173 -13.61 -35.93 -2.36
C LYS A 173 -13.05 -36.26 -3.74
N TRP A 174 -13.20 -35.35 -4.70
CA TRP A 174 -12.66 -35.52 -6.04
C TRP A 174 -11.13 -35.55 -6.05
N ILE A 175 -10.45 -34.62 -5.34
CA ILE A 175 -8.98 -34.62 -5.22
C ILE A 175 -8.50 -35.96 -4.64
N LYS A 176 -9.11 -36.40 -3.53
CA LYS A 176 -8.73 -37.68 -2.90
C LYS A 176 -8.90 -38.85 -3.86
N ARG A 177 -10.03 -38.91 -4.58
CA ARG A 177 -10.28 -39.97 -5.57
C ARG A 177 -9.25 -39.97 -6.70
N VAL A 178 -8.87 -38.80 -7.22
CA VAL A 178 -7.84 -38.69 -8.27
C VAL A 178 -6.49 -39.15 -7.75
N TYR A 179 -6.12 -38.73 -6.54
CA TYR A 179 -4.88 -39.14 -5.87
C TYR A 179 -4.87 -40.66 -5.62
N ASP A 180 -5.90 -41.23 -5.01
CA ASP A 180 -5.98 -42.66 -4.71
C ASP A 180 -5.96 -43.53 -5.97
N HIS A 181 -6.60 -43.07 -7.05
CA HIS A 181 -6.67 -43.82 -8.30
C HIS A 181 -5.37 -43.78 -9.11
N GLN A 182 -4.45 -42.84 -8.79
CA GLN A 182 -3.20 -42.62 -9.54
C GLN A 182 -3.45 -42.53 -11.06
N ALA A 183 -4.57 -41.88 -11.44
CA ALA A 183 -5.06 -41.90 -12.81
C ALA A 183 -3.96 -41.43 -13.79
N MET A 184 -3.51 -42.32 -14.67
CA MET A 184 -2.46 -42.10 -15.68
C MET A 184 -1.02 -41.95 -15.15
N VAL A 185 -0.74 -42.14 -13.85
CA VAL A 185 0.65 -42.10 -13.33
C VAL A 185 1.48 -43.23 -13.95
N GLU A 186 0.94 -44.44 -14.01
CA GLU A 186 1.63 -45.61 -14.55
C GLU A 186 2.02 -45.49 -16.04
N GLN A 187 1.35 -44.63 -16.81
CA GLN A 187 1.65 -44.43 -18.23
C GLN A 187 2.84 -43.47 -18.47
N TRP A 188 3.21 -42.64 -17.49
CA TRP A 188 4.21 -41.57 -17.64
C TRP A 188 5.36 -41.64 -16.62
N GLY A 189 5.44 -42.68 -15.79
CA GLY A 189 6.45 -42.85 -14.74
C GLY A 189 5.90 -42.60 -13.35
N THR A 190 6.52 -43.17 -12.31
CA THR A 190 6.02 -43.06 -10.94
C THR A 190 6.03 -41.61 -10.45
N ALA A 191 5.03 -41.22 -9.65
CA ALA A 191 4.84 -39.85 -9.18
C ALA A 191 6.05 -39.27 -8.41
N ASP A 192 6.96 -40.12 -7.92
CA ASP A 192 8.20 -39.73 -7.25
C ASP A 192 9.30 -39.20 -8.19
N GLU A 193 9.10 -39.26 -9.51
CA GLU A 193 10.05 -38.77 -10.55
C GLU A 193 9.63 -37.43 -11.19
N LEU A 194 8.53 -36.80 -10.74
CA LEU A 194 7.95 -35.54 -11.25
C LEU A 194 7.99 -34.40 -10.22
#